data_AF-A0A928LXH9-F1
#
_entry.id   AF-A0A928LXH9-F1
#
_cell.length_a   1.000
_cell.length_b   1.000
_cell.length_c   1.000
_cell.angle_alpha   90.00
_cell.angle_beta   90.00
_cell.angle_gamma   90.00
#
_symmetry.space_group_name_H-M   'P 1'
#
loop_
_entity.id
_entity.type
_entity.pdbx_description
1 polymer ?
#
loop_
_entity_poly.entity_id
_entity_poly.type
_entity_poly.pdbx_seq_one_letter_code
_entity_poly.pdbx_strand_id
1 'polypeptide(L)'
;MNITFLIGNGFDLNLKLHTRYSDFYKYYIENDPKDLLSESIKENYEMWSDLEIGLGEFLKNIDESQIEEFLDSKSTLERLLSEYLSIEEQRLTIKDEKALAEEFRKKVLNFFSDFNSLDKDQYHQLLANTGERINYNFITFNYTSVLDTIVSAAQKHCKPFANHTSASNTNYTDNVVMPHHIHGKLTEDLILGLDNVEQILNDKLKTNPKLTNYIIKSAVNTALGEKKIEKAKRIIDTSV
;
A
#
# COMPACT_ATOMS: atom_id res chain seq x y z
N MET A 1 5.66 -6.69 21.72
CA MET A 1 4.80 -7.41 20.74
C MET A 1 4.44 -6.50 19.59
N ASN A 2 4.26 -7.03 18.37
CA ASN A 2 3.75 -6.27 17.23
C ASN A 2 2.45 -6.90 16.71
N ILE A 3 1.46 -6.07 16.43
CA ILE A 3 0.25 -6.42 15.69
C ILE A 3 0.31 -5.62 14.39
N THR A 4 0.28 -6.30 13.24
CA THR A 4 0.45 -5.64 11.94
C THR A 4 -0.79 -5.78 11.08
N PHE A 5 -1.29 -4.65 10.59
CA PHE A 5 -2.39 -4.61 9.63
C PHE A 5 -1.86 -4.46 8.20
N LEU A 6 -2.39 -5.26 7.29
CA LEU A 6 -2.17 -5.12 5.85
C LEU A 6 -3.33 -4.34 5.26
N ILE A 7 -3.07 -3.12 4.78
CA ILE A 7 -4.09 -2.18 4.32
C ILE A 7 -4.03 -2.09 2.80
N GLY A 8 -5.09 -2.56 2.14
CA GLY A 8 -5.27 -2.45 0.69
C GLY A 8 -6.24 -1.34 0.29
N ASN A 9 -6.51 -1.25 -1.02
CA ASN A 9 -7.28 -0.15 -1.62
C ASN A 9 -8.71 -0.03 -1.09
N GLY A 10 -9.27 -1.12 -0.52
CA GLY A 10 -10.58 -1.08 0.14
C GLY A 10 -10.68 -0.01 1.24
N PHE A 11 -9.56 0.40 1.84
CA PHE A 11 -9.52 1.50 2.80
C PHE A 11 -9.92 2.84 2.17
N ASP A 12 -9.25 3.25 1.09
CA ASP A 12 -9.53 4.49 0.37
C ASP A 12 -10.95 4.49 -0.23
N LEU A 13 -11.39 3.34 -0.76
CA LEU A 13 -12.75 3.16 -1.29
C LEU A 13 -13.82 3.34 -0.21
N ASN A 14 -13.57 2.89 1.02
CA ASN A 14 -14.50 3.08 2.13
C ASN A 14 -14.59 4.56 2.55
N LEU A 15 -13.54 5.34 2.30
CA LEU A 15 -13.53 6.80 2.46
C LEU A 15 -14.14 7.56 1.28
N LYS A 16 -14.73 6.83 0.32
CA LYS A 16 -15.39 7.37 -0.89
C LYS A 16 -14.44 8.04 -1.88
N LEU A 17 -13.14 7.74 -1.80
CA LEU A 17 -12.20 8.10 -2.85
C LEU A 17 -12.41 7.20 -4.07
N HIS A 18 -12.24 7.77 -5.27
CA HIS A 18 -12.29 7.05 -6.54
C HIS A 18 -10.92 6.50 -6.91
N THR A 19 -10.39 5.58 -6.10
CA THR A 19 -9.06 4.99 -6.29
C THR A 19 -9.10 3.62 -6.97
N ARG A 20 -10.23 3.24 -7.60
CA ARG A 20 -10.26 2.01 -8.42
C ARG A 20 -9.44 2.23 -9.67
N TYR A 21 -8.93 1.14 -10.23
CA TYR A 21 -8.32 1.19 -11.55
C TYR A 21 -9.27 1.79 -12.59
N SER A 22 -10.55 1.38 -12.60
CA SER A 22 -11.56 1.87 -13.55
C SER A 22 -11.81 3.38 -13.46
N ASP A 23 -11.62 3.96 -12.28
CA ASP A 23 -11.78 5.40 -12.06
C ASP A 23 -10.58 6.16 -12.65
N PHE A 24 -9.37 5.67 -12.36
CA PHE A 24 -8.12 6.19 -12.93
C PHE A 24 -8.04 6.02 -14.45
N TYR A 25 -8.46 4.87 -14.99
CA TYR A 25 -8.39 4.57 -16.43
C TYR A 25 -9.09 5.66 -17.26
N LYS A 26 -10.27 6.12 -16.82
CA LYS A 26 -11.00 7.20 -17.49
C LYS A 26 -10.16 8.48 -17.56
N TYR A 27 -9.55 8.85 -16.43
CA TYR A 27 -8.67 10.02 -16.36
C TYR A 27 -7.46 9.86 -17.29
N TYR A 28 -6.84 8.68 -17.31
CA TYR A 28 -5.67 8.40 -18.13
C TYR A 28 -5.96 8.50 -19.63
N ILE A 29 -7.02 7.85 -20.13
CA ILE A 29 -7.39 7.88 -21.55
C ILE A 29 -7.83 9.29 -22.00
N GLU A 30 -8.46 10.09 -21.13
CA GLU A 30 -8.83 11.46 -21.45
C GLU A 30 -7.62 12.40 -21.56
N ASN A 31 -6.60 12.20 -20.74
CA ASN A 31 -5.42 13.08 -20.68
C ASN A 31 -4.30 12.64 -21.63
N ASP A 32 -4.17 11.36 -21.95
CA ASP A 32 -3.18 10.87 -22.92
C ASP A 32 -3.71 9.74 -23.83
N PRO A 33 -4.67 10.03 -24.73
CA PRO A 33 -5.31 9.02 -25.57
C PRO A 33 -4.39 8.39 -26.61
N LYS A 34 -3.18 8.94 -26.82
CA LYS A 34 -2.22 8.47 -27.84
C LYS A 34 -0.99 7.78 -27.24
N ASP A 35 -0.92 7.67 -25.91
CA ASP A 35 0.17 6.96 -25.26
C ASP A 35 0.18 5.48 -25.68
N LEU A 36 1.38 4.90 -25.80
CA LEU A 36 1.57 3.51 -26.21
C LEU A 36 0.78 2.54 -25.31
N LEU A 37 0.71 2.82 -24.00
CA LEU A 37 0.00 1.97 -23.06
C LEU A 37 -1.51 2.17 -23.09
N SER A 38 -2.02 3.30 -23.59
CA SER A 38 -3.46 3.55 -23.76
C SER A 38 -4.15 2.52 -24.66
N GLU A 39 -3.42 1.93 -25.62
CA GLU A 39 -3.94 0.83 -26.45
C GLU A 39 -3.85 -0.55 -25.77
N SER A 40 -2.99 -0.67 -24.77
CA SER A 40 -2.68 -1.95 -24.09
C SER A 40 -3.53 -2.20 -22.85
N ILE A 41 -3.83 -1.14 -22.11
CA ILE A 41 -4.59 -1.21 -20.87
C ILE A 41 -6.08 -1.14 -21.20
N LYS A 42 -6.92 -1.86 -20.45
CA LYS A 42 -8.33 -2.05 -20.83
C LYS A 42 -9.26 -1.51 -19.77
N GLU A 43 -10.31 -0.84 -20.21
CA GLU A 43 -11.36 -0.31 -19.32
C GLU A 43 -11.98 -1.40 -18.42
N ASN A 44 -12.08 -2.62 -18.93
CA ASN A 44 -12.77 -3.73 -18.25
C ASN A 44 -11.91 -4.44 -17.19
N TYR A 45 -10.69 -3.95 -16.92
CA TYR A 45 -9.93 -4.40 -15.75
C TYR A 45 -10.62 -3.93 -14.47
N GLU A 46 -10.80 -4.86 -13.53
CA GLU A 46 -11.47 -4.56 -12.26
C GLU A 46 -10.46 -4.18 -11.18
N MET A 47 -9.29 -4.81 -11.21
CA MET A 47 -8.27 -4.73 -10.17
C MET A 47 -6.97 -4.11 -10.69
N TRP A 48 -6.23 -3.47 -9.78
CA TRP A 48 -4.87 -3.00 -10.08
C TRP A 48 -3.93 -4.15 -10.51
N SER A 49 -4.14 -5.37 -10.03
CA SER A 49 -3.41 -6.55 -10.48
C SER A 49 -3.67 -6.91 -11.95
N ASP A 50 -4.85 -6.58 -12.48
CA ASP A 50 -5.18 -6.84 -13.89
C ASP A 50 -4.38 -5.93 -14.81
N LEU A 51 -4.16 -4.67 -14.40
CA LEU A 51 -3.24 -3.75 -15.08
C LEU A 51 -1.82 -4.34 -15.12
N GLU A 52 -1.33 -4.86 -14.00
CA GLU A 52 0.02 -5.45 -13.92
C GLU A 52 0.15 -6.66 -14.84
N ILE A 53 -0.85 -7.55 -14.88
CA ILE A 53 -0.89 -8.66 -15.84
C ILE A 53 -0.90 -8.13 -17.28
N GLY A 54 -1.72 -7.12 -17.56
CA GLY A 54 -1.82 -6.48 -18.88
C GLY A 54 -0.50 -5.88 -19.36
N LEU A 55 0.27 -5.23 -18.47
CA LEU A 55 1.61 -4.74 -18.78
C LEU A 55 2.56 -5.88 -19.15
N GLY A 56 2.51 -6.99 -18.40
CA GLY A 56 3.29 -8.19 -18.69
C GLY A 56 2.94 -8.84 -20.03
N GLU A 57 1.65 -8.87 -20.37
CA GLU A 57 1.16 -9.34 -21.67
C GLU A 57 1.59 -8.43 -22.82
N PHE A 58 1.52 -7.11 -22.63
CA PHE A 58 1.90 -6.14 -23.65
C PHE A 58 3.36 -6.27 -24.08
N LEU A 59 4.27 -6.54 -23.12
CA LEU A 59 5.70 -6.76 -23.37
C LEU A 59 5.99 -7.91 -24.36
N LYS A 60 5.05 -8.85 -24.55
CA LYS A 60 5.15 -9.91 -25.56
C LYS A 60 5.33 -9.36 -26.98
N ASN A 61 4.75 -8.20 -27.25
CA ASN A 61 4.69 -7.60 -28.59
C ASN A 61 5.75 -6.50 -28.82
N ILE A 62 6.62 -6.26 -27.83
CA ILE A 62 7.66 -5.22 -27.86
C ILE A 62 9.02 -5.88 -28.11
N ASP A 63 9.89 -5.26 -28.90
CA ASP A 63 11.29 -5.67 -29.05
C ASP A 63 12.28 -4.77 -28.29
N GLU A 64 13.58 -5.12 -28.32
CA GLU A 64 14.60 -4.37 -27.57
C GLU A 64 14.73 -2.89 -27.99
N SER A 65 14.41 -2.55 -29.24
CA SER A 65 14.49 -1.17 -29.75
C SER A 65 13.35 -0.29 -29.23
N GLN A 66 12.25 -0.89 -28.77
CA GLN A 66 11.06 -0.22 -28.27
C GLN A 66 11.00 -0.15 -26.73
N ILE A 67 12.03 -0.65 -26.02
CA ILE A 67 12.09 -0.61 -24.55
C ILE A 67 12.01 0.83 -24.04
N GLU A 68 12.73 1.76 -24.66
CA GLU A 68 12.76 3.16 -24.23
C GLU A 68 11.38 3.81 -24.36
N GLU A 69 10.71 3.61 -25.50
CA GLU A 69 9.33 4.09 -25.74
C GLU A 69 8.35 3.51 -24.71
N PHE A 70 8.44 2.22 -24.42
CA PHE A 70 7.61 1.59 -23.39
C PHE A 70 7.84 2.18 -21.99
N LEU A 71 9.10 2.44 -21.62
CA LEU A 71 9.43 3.01 -20.31
C LEU A 71 8.99 4.48 -20.19
N ASP A 72 9.04 5.24 -21.28
CA ASP A 72 8.50 6.59 -21.34
C ASP A 72 6.98 6.57 -21.10
N SER A 73 6.24 5.67 -21.76
CA SER A 73 4.81 5.48 -21.52
C SER A 73 4.48 5.00 -20.11
N LYS A 74 5.30 4.10 -19.54
CA LYS A 74 5.17 3.70 -18.13
C LYS A 74 5.36 4.90 -17.19
N SER A 75 6.35 5.74 -17.45
CA SER A 75 6.59 6.97 -16.68
C SER A 75 5.41 7.93 -16.76
N THR A 76 4.81 8.08 -17.94
CA THR A 76 3.57 8.85 -18.14
C THR A 76 2.41 8.27 -17.34
N LEU A 77 2.22 6.95 -17.35
CA LEU A 77 1.21 6.25 -16.56
C LEU A 77 1.38 6.50 -15.06
N GLU A 78 2.61 6.40 -14.53
CA GLU A 78 2.92 6.65 -13.12
C GLU A 78 2.68 8.12 -12.74
N ARG A 79 3.08 9.06 -13.60
CA ARG A 79 2.85 10.49 -13.39
C ARG A 79 1.36 10.83 -13.34
N LEU A 80 0.59 10.37 -14.33
CA LEU A 80 -0.85 10.60 -14.38
C LEU A 80 -1.58 9.93 -13.23
N LEU A 81 -1.13 8.74 -12.80
CA LEU A 81 -1.63 8.08 -11.60
C LEU A 81 -1.39 8.94 -10.36
N SER A 82 -0.18 9.47 -10.21
CA SER A 82 0.16 10.34 -9.08
C SER A 82 -0.67 11.62 -9.06
N GLU A 83 -0.84 12.26 -10.22
CA GLU A 83 -1.68 13.46 -10.39
C GLU A 83 -3.14 13.18 -10.03
N TYR A 84 -3.72 12.11 -10.58
CA TYR A 84 -5.10 11.72 -10.33
C TYR A 84 -5.37 11.43 -8.86
N LEU A 85 -4.53 10.59 -8.24
CA LEU A 85 -4.69 10.22 -6.82
C LEU A 85 -4.46 11.43 -5.90
N SER A 86 -3.62 12.39 -6.29
CA SER A 86 -3.44 13.64 -5.54
C SER A 86 -4.71 14.49 -5.55
N ILE A 87 -5.40 14.57 -6.70
CA ILE A 87 -6.70 15.25 -6.81
C ILE A 87 -7.73 14.56 -5.91
N GLU A 88 -7.79 13.23 -5.96
CA GLU A 88 -8.70 12.44 -5.14
C GLU A 88 -8.44 12.62 -3.64
N GLU A 89 -7.17 12.55 -3.21
CA GLU A 89 -6.78 12.75 -1.81
C GLU A 89 -7.18 14.15 -1.30
N GLN A 90 -7.05 15.20 -2.13
CA GLN A 90 -7.44 16.57 -1.78
C GLN A 90 -8.96 16.76 -1.59
N ARG A 91 -9.80 15.83 -2.06
CA ARG A 91 -11.25 15.86 -1.81
C ARG A 91 -11.60 15.55 -0.36
N LEU A 92 -10.71 14.88 0.37
CA LEU A 92 -10.94 14.57 1.78
C LEU A 92 -10.66 15.79 2.65
N THR A 93 -11.61 16.10 3.53
CA THR A 93 -11.46 17.15 4.53
C THR A 93 -11.74 16.58 5.91
N ILE A 94 -10.74 16.60 6.79
CA ILE A 94 -10.87 16.19 8.18
C ILE A 94 -11.42 17.38 8.98
N LYS A 95 -12.68 17.29 9.39
CA LYS A 95 -13.36 18.36 10.16
C LYS A 95 -12.99 18.32 11.65
N ASP A 96 -12.91 17.12 12.22
CA ASP A 96 -12.58 16.90 13.63
C ASP A 96 -11.48 15.84 13.73
N GLU A 97 -10.24 16.31 13.81
CA GLU A 97 -9.04 15.48 13.90
C GLU A 97 -9.03 14.61 15.18
N LYS A 98 -9.58 15.12 16.29
CA LYS A 98 -9.58 14.41 17.56
C LYS A 98 -10.61 13.29 17.57
N ALA A 99 -11.83 13.56 17.13
CA ALA A 99 -12.86 12.53 17.03
C ALA A 99 -12.44 11.41 16.05
N LEU A 100 -11.81 11.76 14.93
CA LEU A 100 -11.23 10.80 14.00
C LEU A 100 -10.16 9.92 14.65
N ALA A 101 -9.23 10.53 15.40
CA ALA A 101 -8.19 9.82 16.14
C ALA A 101 -8.78 8.83 17.17
N GLU A 102 -9.81 9.24 17.91
CA GLU A 102 -10.47 8.42 18.92
C GLU A 102 -11.22 7.23 18.30
N GLU A 103 -11.95 7.45 17.19
CA GLU A 103 -12.65 6.37 16.49
C GLU A 103 -11.65 5.39 15.83
N PHE A 104 -10.59 5.90 15.21
CA PHE A 104 -9.53 5.06 14.66
C PHE A 104 -8.88 4.19 15.75
N ARG A 105 -8.48 4.80 16.88
CA ARG A 105 -7.95 4.08 18.03
C ARG A 105 -8.91 3.00 18.50
N LYS A 106 -10.20 3.32 18.66
CA LYS A 106 -11.23 2.36 19.07
C LYS A 106 -11.30 1.18 18.10
N LYS A 107 -11.30 1.41 16.79
CA LYS A 107 -11.34 0.34 15.78
C LYS A 107 -10.09 -0.53 15.80
N VAL A 108 -8.91 0.07 15.88
CA VAL A 108 -7.64 -0.67 15.96
C VAL A 108 -7.58 -1.53 17.22
N LEU A 109 -7.97 -1.00 18.38
CA LEU A 109 -7.94 -1.74 19.63
C LEU A 109 -9.01 -2.84 19.72
N ASN A 110 -10.06 -2.78 18.89
CA ASN A 110 -11.15 -3.75 18.90
C ASN A 110 -11.24 -4.57 17.60
N PHE A 111 -10.15 -4.69 16.83
CA PHE A 111 -10.16 -5.42 15.56
C PHE A 111 -10.61 -6.89 15.71
N PHE A 112 -10.35 -7.49 16.88
CA PHE A 112 -10.75 -8.85 17.23
C PHE A 112 -12.24 -8.97 17.59
N SER A 113 -13.03 -7.89 17.56
CA SER A 113 -14.45 -7.92 17.93
C SER A 113 -15.28 -8.86 17.04
N ASP A 114 -14.83 -9.06 15.81
CA ASP A 114 -15.53 -9.87 14.81
C ASP A 114 -15.01 -11.31 14.75
N PHE A 115 -14.00 -11.62 15.57
CA PHE A 115 -13.48 -12.98 15.71
C PHE A 115 -14.55 -13.90 16.31
N ASN A 116 -14.46 -15.19 15.96
CA ASN A 116 -15.24 -16.22 16.62
C ASN A 116 -14.78 -16.36 18.10
N SER A 117 -15.56 -17.08 18.91
CA SER A 117 -15.26 -17.22 20.34
C SER A 117 -13.88 -17.83 20.62
N LEU A 118 -13.45 -18.80 19.81
CA LEU A 118 -12.15 -19.46 19.99
C LEU A 118 -10.99 -18.48 19.75
N ASP A 119 -11.04 -17.72 18.65
CA ASP A 119 -10.00 -16.77 18.29
C ASP A 119 -9.94 -15.59 19.29
N LYS A 120 -11.09 -15.18 19.84
CA LYS A 120 -11.15 -14.18 20.92
C LYS A 120 -10.46 -14.69 22.17
N ASP A 121 -10.74 -15.91 22.59
CA ASP A 121 -10.12 -16.51 23.77
C ASP A 121 -8.59 -16.62 23.58
N GLN A 122 -8.14 -17.05 22.40
CA GLN A 122 -6.72 -17.10 22.05
C GLN A 122 -6.06 -15.71 22.11
N TYR A 123 -6.71 -14.69 21.52
CA TYR A 123 -6.20 -13.33 21.56
C TYR A 123 -6.13 -12.77 22.98
N HIS A 124 -7.15 -12.99 23.80
CA HIS A 124 -7.14 -12.58 25.20
C HIS A 124 -6.05 -13.27 26.02
N GLN A 125 -5.81 -14.57 25.78
CA GLN A 125 -4.70 -15.29 26.41
C GLN A 125 -3.34 -14.74 25.97
N LEU A 126 -3.17 -14.42 24.69
CA LEU A 126 -1.96 -13.78 24.17
C LEU A 126 -1.70 -12.45 24.88
N LEU A 127 -2.71 -11.58 25.00
CA LEU A 127 -2.60 -10.31 25.71
C LEU A 127 -2.27 -10.49 27.20
N ALA A 128 -2.94 -11.41 27.88
CA ALA A 128 -2.71 -11.66 29.31
C ALA A 128 -1.27 -12.13 29.61
N ASN A 129 -0.68 -12.88 28.68
CA ASN A 129 0.69 -13.38 28.76
C ASN A 129 1.74 -12.38 28.24
N THR A 130 1.30 -11.27 27.63
CA THR A 130 2.19 -10.21 27.15
C THR A 130 2.55 -9.28 28.31
N GLY A 131 3.85 -9.14 28.59
CA GLY A 131 4.38 -8.24 29.62
C GLY A 131 5.08 -7.00 29.06
N GLU A 132 4.95 -6.75 27.76
CA GLU A 132 5.68 -5.71 27.04
C GLU A 132 4.77 -4.90 26.12
N ARG A 133 5.26 -3.71 25.73
CA ARG A 133 4.59 -2.80 24.81
C ARG A 133 4.08 -3.51 23.54
N ILE A 134 2.85 -3.21 23.15
CA ILE A 134 2.30 -3.57 21.85
C ILE A 134 2.49 -2.40 20.88
N ASN A 135 3.07 -2.68 19.71
CA ASN A 135 3.10 -1.73 18.60
C ASN A 135 2.09 -2.16 17.53
N TYR A 136 1.14 -1.29 17.21
CA TYR A 136 0.24 -1.46 16.08
C TYR A 136 0.91 -0.88 14.84
N ASN A 137 1.31 -1.76 13.91
CA ASN A 137 1.97 -1.42 12.67
C ASN A 137 1.00 -1.52 11.49
N PHE A 138 1.30 -0.80 10.41
CA PHE A 138 0.53 -0.84 9.18
C PHE A 138 1.49 -0.99 8.01
N ILE A 139 1.23 -1.96 7.14
CA ILE A 139 1.82 -2.03 5.80
C ILE A 139 0.69 -1.69 4.84
N THR A 140 0.87 -0.62 4.08
CA THR A 140 -0.13 -0.14 3.14
C THR A 140 0.35 -0.35 1.70
N PHE A 141 -0.59 -0.81 0.87
CA PHE A 141 -0.44 -0.94 -0.58
C PHE A 141 -1.01 0.28 -1.32
N ASN A 142 -1.65 1.21 -0.60
CA ASN A 142 -2.19 2.44 -1.18
C ASN A 142 -1.09 3.49 -1.33
N TYR A 143 -1.21 4.31 -2.36
CA TYR A 143 -0.27 5.41 -2.61
C TYR A 143 -0.64 6.71 -1.88
N THR A 144 -1.90 6.89 -1.50
CA THR A 144 -2.38 8.11 -0.81
C THR A 144 -1.84 8.19 0.62
N SER A 145 -1.70 9.40 1.17
CA SER A 145 -1.23 9.63 2.56
C SER A 145 -2.37 9.75 3.58
N VAL A 146 -3.56 9.23 3.24
CA VAL A 146 -4.76 9.36 4.07
C VAL A 146 -4.61 8.58 5.38
N LEU A 147 -4.08 7.36 5.31
CA LEU A 147 -3.81 6.54 6.49
C LEU A 147 -2.75 7.21 7.39
N ASP A 148 -1.71 7.79 6.82
CA ASP A 148 -0.65 8.53 7.52
C ASP A 148 -1.22 9.70 8.31
N THR A 149 -2.14 10.43 7.69
CA THR A 149 -2.83 11.55 8.33
C THR A 149 -3.65 11.08 9.53
N ILE A 150 -4.39 9.98 9.39
CA ILE A 150 -5.18 9.39 10.48
C ILE A 150 -4.29 8.86 11.61
N VAL A 151 -3.21 8.14 11.28
CA VAL A 151 -2.26 7.61 12.27
C VAL A 151 -1.54 8.75 12.98
N SER A 152 -1.14 9.81 12.27
CA SER A 152 -0.52 11.00 12.86
C SER A 152 -1.46 11.70 13.83
N ALA A 153 -2.75 11.83 13.48
CA ALA A 153 -3.78 12.35 14.37
C ALA A 153 -3.92 11.48 15.64
N ALA A 154 -3.93 10.15 15.49
CA ALA A 154 -3.96 9.22 16.62
C ALA A 154 -2.71 9.34 17.50
N GLN A 155 -1.52 9.43 16.91
CA GLN A 155 -0.29 9.67 17.66
C GLN A 155 -0.36 10.99 18.42
N LYS A 156 -0.97 12.04 17.87
CA LYS A 156 -1.09 13.34 18.54
C LYS A 156 -2.10 13.36 19.68
N HIS A 157 -3.29 12.78 19.48
CA HIS A 157 -4.43 12.92 20.41
C HIS A 157 -4.63 11.74 21.36
N CYS A 158 -4.09 10.56 21.05
CA CYS A 158 -4.31 9.32 21.78
C CYS A 158 -3.02 8.78 22.42
N LYS A 159 -2.35 9.58 23.27
CA LYS A 159 -1.17 9.11 24.03
C LYS A 159 -1.51 8.84 25.50
N PRO A 160 -1.18 7.64 26.04
CA PRO A 160 -0.73 6.45 25.33
C PRO A 160 -1.85 5.84 24.47
N PHE A 161 -1.49 5.02 23.48
CA PHE A 161 -2.49 4.46 22.56
C PHE A 161 -3.42 3.48 23.29
N ALA A 162 -2.90 2.70 24.23
CA ALA A 162 -3.69 1.97 25.22
C ALA A 162 -2.86 1.74 26.49
N ASN A 163 -3.54 1.38 27.58
CA ASN A 163 -2.92 0.96 28.83
C ASN A 163 -3.31 -0.49 29.09
N HIS A 164 -2.34 -1.29 29.54
CA HIS A 164 -2.55 -2.69 29.90
C HIS A 164 -1.87 -3.03 31.20
N THR A 165 -2.38 -4.08 31.84
CA THR A 165 -1.77 -4.72 33.00
C THR A 165 -1.68 -6.21 32.70
N SER A 166 -0.46 -6.74 32.65
CA SER A 166 -0.22 -8.17 32.43
C SER A 166 -0.71 -9.01 33.61
N ALA A 167 -0.81 -10.33 33.42
CA ALA A 167 -1.08 -11.27 34.51
C ALA A 167 -0.03 -11.21 35.65
N SER A 168 1.19 -10.72 35.35
CA SER A 168 2.27 -10.49 36.31
C SER A 168 2.25 -9.10 36.97
N ASN A 169 1.14 -8.35 36.87
CA ASN A 169 0.99 -6.98 37.38
C ASN A 169 2.01 -5.97 36.80
N THR A 170 2.51 -6.23 35.59
CA THR A 170 3.38 -5.28 34.88
C THR A 170 2.50 -4.34 34.06
N ASN A 171 2.61 -3.03 34.33
CA ASN A 171 1.92 -2.02 33.55
C ASN A 171 2.74 -1.64 32.33
N TYR A 172 2.10 -1.63 31.16
CA TYR A 172 2.72 -1.17 29.92
C TYR A 172 1.72 -0.40 29.06
N THR A 173 2.25 0.32 28.09
CA THR A 173 1.47 1.15 27.17
C THR A 173 1.72 0.75 25.74
N ASP A 174 0.67 0.88 24.92
CA ASP A 174 0.74 0.61 23.49
C ASP A 174 1.16 1.83 22.69
N ASN A 175 1.71 1.56 21.52
CA ASN A 175 2.04 2.56 20.51
C ASN A 175 1.34 2.24 19.19
N VAL A 176 1.08 3.29 18.41
CA VAL A 176 0.67 3.19 17.02
C VAL A 176 1.80 3.73 16.14
N VAL A 177 2.20 2.98 15.12
CA VAL A 177 3.37 3.25 14.27
C VAL A 177 2.92 3.81 12.92
N MET A 178 3.69 4.73 12.34
CA MET A 178 3.40 5.29 11.02
C MET A 178 3.32 4.20 9.95
N PRO A 179 2.40 4.33 8.96
CA PRO A 179 2.28 3.36 7.89
C PRO A 179 3.57 3.17 7.09
N HIS A 180 3.80 1.93 6.68
CA HIS A 180 4.88 1.58 5.77
C HIS A 180 4.32 1.33 4.37
N HIS A 181 4.57 2.26 3.46
CA HIS A 181 4.15 2.16 2.06
C HIS A 181 5.10 1.25 1.28
N ILE A 182 4.70 0.01 1.03
CA ILE A 182 5.59 -0.99 0.40
C ILE A 182 5.96 -0.63 -1.05
N HIS A 183 5.05 0.06 -1.76
CA HIS A 183 5.24 0.53 -3.13
C HIS A 183 5.42 2.06 -3.24
N GLY A 184 5.76 2.72 -2.13
CA GLY A 184 5.85 4.17 -2.07
C GLY A 184 4.50 4.89 -2.04
N LYS A 185 4.57 6.22 -2.09
CA LYS A 185 3.41 7.12 -2.00
C LYS A 185 3.56 8.27 -3.00
N LEU A 186 2.50 9.06 -3.18
CA LEU A 186 2.43 10.12 -4.20
C LEU A 186 3.60 11.13 -4.14
N THR A 187 4.19 11.34 -2.96
CA THR A 187 5.30 12.26 -2.74
C THR A 187 6.67 11.60 -2.63
N GLU A 188 6.73 10.27 -2.60
CA GLU A 188 7.96 9.49 -2.37
C GLU A 188 7.94 8.16 -3.14
N ASP A 189 8.57 8.18 -4.32
CA ASP A 189 8.91 7.03 -5.15
C ASP A 189 7.77 6.00 -5.30
N LEU A 190 6.69 6.41 -5.98
CA LEU A 190 5.62 5.52 -6.41
C LEU A 190 6.20 4.43 -7.33
N ILE A 191 5.91 3.17 -7.02
CA ILE A 191 6.38 2.01 -7.78
C ILE A 191 5.17 1.28 -8.37
N LEU A 192 4.95 1.44 -9.68
CA LEU A 192 4.04 0.60 -10.46
C LEU A 192 4.86 -0.33 -11.36
N GLY A 193 4.45 -1.58 -11.48
CA GLY A 193 5.18 -2.54 -12.31
C GLY A 193 4.79 -3.98 -12.06
N LEU A 194 5.67 -4.90 -12.44
CA LEU A 194 5.50 -6.33 -12.28
C LEU A 194 6.15 -6.81 -10.98
N ASP A 195 5.58 -7.82 -10.35
CA ASP A 195 6.12 -8.42 -9.12
C ASP A 195 7.42 -9.18 -9.40
N ASN A 196 7.50 -9.88 -10.53
CA ASN A 196 8.68 -10.68 -10.90
C ASN A 196 8.83 -10.85 -12.42
N VAL A 197 10.01 -11.32 -12.82
CA VAL A 197 10.39 -11.51 -14.24
C VAL A 197 9.54 -12.54 -14.98
N GLU A 198 8.86 -13.46 -14.30
CA GLU A 198 8.00 -14.45 -14.98
C GLU A 198 6.72 -13.84 -15.55
N GLN A 199 6.33 -12.65 -15.08
CA GLN A 199 5.23 -11.89 -15.68
C GLN A 199 5.62 -11.24 -17.02
N ILE A 200 6.91 -11.21 -17.38
CA ILE A 200 7.35 -10.75 -18.70
C ILE A 200 7.20 -11.92 -19.68
N LEU A 201 6.17 -11.89 -20.53
CA LEU A 201 5.91 -12.99 -21.48
C LEU A 201 6.85 -13.01 -22.69
N ASN A 202 7.73 -12.03 -22.81
CA ASN A 202 8.79 -11.99 -23.81
C ASN A 202 10.11 -12.51 -23.21
N ASP A 203 10.47 -13.76 -23.53
CA ASP A 203 11.66 -14.41 -22.97
C ASP A 203 12.96 -13.66 -23.27
N LYS A 204 13.05 -12.91 -24.39
CA LYS A 204 14.24 -12.10 -24.70
C LYS A 204 14.41 -10.92 -23.74
N LEU A 205 13.29 -10.40 -23.22
CA LEU A 205 13.28 -9.23 -22.35
C LEU A 205 13.39 -9.59 -20.86
N LYS A 206 13.12 -10.85 -20.48
CA LYS A 206 13.19 -11.33 -19.08
C LYS A 206 14.52 -11.06 -18.39
N THR A 207 15.62 -11.04 -19.15
CA THR A 207 16.97 -10.82 -18.61
C THR A 207 17.57 -9.50 -19.07
N ASN A 208 16.79 -8.61 -19.71
CA ASN A 208 17.30 -7.35 -20.24
C ASN A 208 17.27 -6.26 -19.14
N PRO A 209 18.44 -5.83 -18.59
CA PRO A 209 18.48 -4.88 -17.49
C PRO A 209 17.95 -3.49 -17.86
N LYS A 210 17.92 -3.14 -19.15
CA LYS A 210 17.30 -1.88 -19.61
C LYS A 210 15.81 -1.86 -19.32
N LEU A 211 15.14 -3.01 -19.26
CA LEU A 211 13.74 -3.13 -18.90
C LEU A 211 13.57 -3.52 -17.43
N THR A 212 14.19 -4.63 -17.00
CA THR A 212 13.88 -5.25 -15.70
C THR A 212 14.19 -4.35 -14.51
N ASN A 213 15.19 -3.48 -14.62
CA ASN A 213 15.55 -2.54 -13.55
C ASN A 213 14.49 -1.46 -13.30
N TYR A 214 13.58 -1.24 -14.26
CA TYR A 214 12.58 -0.17 -14.22
C TYR A 214 11.13 -0.66 -14.12
N ILE A 215 10.89 -1.96 -14.37
CA ILE A 215 9.55 -2.54 -14.30
C ILE A 215 9.37 -3.61 -13.21
N ILE A 216 10.43 -4.33 -12.80
CA ILE A 216 10.30 -5.30 -11.71
C ILE A 216 10.35 -4.55 -10.38
N LYS A 217 9.25 -4.57 -9.62
CA LYS A 217 9.10 -3.80 -8.38
C LYS A 217 10.25 -4.02 -7.40
N SER A 218 10.74 -5.25 -7.26
CA SER A 218 11.88 -5.54 -6.37
C SER A 218 13.19 -4.91 -6.85
N ALA A 219 13.41 -4.86 -8.17
CA ALA A 219 14.58 -4.22 -8.77
C ALA A 219 14.49 -2.69 -8.61
N VAL A 220 13.33 -2.11 -8.89
CA VAL A 220 13.05 -0.67 -8.68
C VAL A 220 13.25 -0.30 -7.21
N ASN A 221 12.70 -1.08 -6.28
CA ASN A 221 12.86 -0.85 -4.84
C ASN A 221 14.34 -0.89 -4.40
N THR A 222 15.12 -1.80 -4.99
CA THR A 222 16.55 -1.92 -4.72
C THR A 222 17.32 -0.73 -5.29
N ALA A 223 16.99 -0.30 -6.51
CA ALA A 223 17.61 0.85 -7.17
C ALA A 223 17.37 2.16 -6.42
N LEU A 224 16.19 2.33 -5.83
CA LEU A 224 15.85 3.47 -4.97
C LEU A 224 16.59 3.43 -3.62
N GLY A 225 17.13 2.28 -3.19
CA GLY A 225 17.88 2.15 -1.93
C GLY A 225 17.01 2.20 -0.66
N GLU A 226 15.69 2.28 -0.81
CA GLU A 226 14.73 2.52 0.27
C GLU A 226 14.46 1.30 1.17
N LYS A 227 14.88 0.09 0.73
CA LYS A 227 14.71 -1.18 1.48
C LYS A 227 13.27 -1.42 1.96
N LYS A 228 12.27 -0.94 1.21
CA LYS A 228 10.86 -1.00 1.63
C LYS A 228 10.40 -2.46 1.78
N ILE A 229 10.86 -3.36 0.90
CA ILE A 229 10.55 -4.79 0.99
C ILE A 229 11.19 -5.45 2.22
N GLU A 230 12.47 -5.16 2.50
CA GLU A 230 13.16 -5.71 3.68
C GLU A 230 12.54 -5.22 5.00
N LYS A 231 12.12 -3.95 5.05
CA LYS A 231 11.41 -3.39 6.21
C LYS A 231 10.05 -4.05 6.40
N ALA A 232 9.28 -4.25 5.33
CA ALA A 232 8.00 -4.96 5.39
C ALA A 232 8.18 -6.40 5.92
N LYS A 233 9.17 -7.14 5.40
CA LYS A 233 9.51 -8.50 5.90
C LYS A 233 9.82 -8.49 7.39
N ARG A 234 10.69 -7.59 7.85
CA ARG A 234 11.01 -7.47 9.29
C ARG A 234 9.79 -7.16 10.16
N ILE A 235 8.89 -6.30 9.70
CA ILE A 235 7.64 -6.01 10.42
C ILE A 235 6.81 -7.29 10.55
N ILE A 236 6.64 -8.03 9.46
CA ILE A 236 5.87 -9.29 9.45
C ILE A 236 6.54 -10.35 10.35
N ASP A 237 7.85 -10.58 10.19
CA ASP A 237 8.60 -11.60 10.93
C ASP A 237 8.62 -11.36 12.46
N THR A 238 8.38 -10.12 12.88
CA THR A 238 8.31 -9.73 14.30
C THR A 238 6.88 -9.53 14.81
N SER A 239 5.87 -9.84 13.98
CA SER A 239 4.46 -9.79 14.34
C SER A 239 3.96 -11.13 14.84
N VAL A 240 2.88 -11.09 15.64
CA VAL A 240 2.17 -12.26 16.17
C VAL A 240 0.87 -12.45 15.42
#